data_AF-A0A0N4YM07-F1
#
_entry.id   AF-A0A0N4YM07-F1
#
_cell.length_a   1.000
_cell.length_b   1.000
_cell.length_c   1.000
_cell.angle_alpha   90.00
_cell.angle_beta   90.00
_cell.angle_gamma   90.00
#
_symmetry.space_group_name_H-M   'P 1'
#
loop_
_entity.id
_entity.type
_entity.pdbx_description
1 polymer ?
#
loop_
_entity_poly.entity_id
_entity_poly.type
_entity_poly.pdbx_seq_one_letter_code
_entity_poly.pdbx_strand_id
1 'polypeptide(L)'
;MTDNQYAPLTANIVRTLTDKLYEKRKAAALDIEKLVRDLHATNQVSQLEKLLTVLRELAMASNGHTRKGGLIGLAAAAIALGKNAAPYTVHLIEPVLSCFNDPDLQVRYYACESLYNIVKICKTAVLSHFDQLFDVLWKLSADTDQNVRSGAELLDRLLMDIVVSKEDFDIANLMSLIRDRIYVQTSSNRKFIVTWLNVMLTTPSFNLLPYVAEVSDGLFRMLADGQPAVRDVTETLLGQFLQGIHNKPEALSHEDRSQMVSVLLAHAHEDEPALGRKLSLIWMDEFVRIYKEKIIPYLSSYLTAILPSLDCDELKAKSVNDYFLRLIDANTRIDEQTISSVVEVLLKFVDHNKQETRIAVLNWILHLNSTMPSQLFVHMERIFPVLLATLSDTSDELAPVSPSLVKFAISLLEMFRAEPALLNDRGVLIIRQLCLLMEPAHIYRALCVLLLREQSITFIQNAVSMLHGVLLTATELFILRDQLRKLEGKDSVSLFECLFRCWCYRPIALLGLCLLSQNYAQAAEIALLLSQVDMTLDVLVEIDKLVNMIESPVLAYVRMDLLAASHQRSLSTVLSALLMLMPQSDAFHTLHKRLQAVPSLTVVG
;
A
#
# COMPACT_ATOMS: atom_id res chain seq x y z
N MET A 1 -7.89 -68.45 33.45
CA MET A 1 -8.25 -67.89 32.14
C MET A 1 -8.11 -69.02 31.15
N THR A 2 -9.20 -69.42 30.50
CA THR A 2 -9.22 -70.53 29.55
C THR A 2 -8.50 -70.11 28.26
N ASP A 3 -7.57 -70.93 27.77
CA ASP A 3 -6.73 -70.63 26.60
C ASP A 3 -7.51 -70.27 25.31
N ASN A 4 -8.81 -70.60 25.24
CA ASN A 4 -9.66 -70.31 24.08
C ASN A 4 -9.98 -68.84 23.86
N GLN A 5 -9.90 -67.97 24.89
CA GLN A 5 -10.29 -66.56 24.73
C GLN A 5 -9.29 -65.77 23.88
N TYR A 6 -8.01 -66.11 23.95
CA TYR A 6 -6.94 -65.35 23.31
C TYR A 6 -6.34 -66.05 22.09
N ALA A 7 -6.87 -67.22 21.72
CA ALA A 7 -6.37 -67.98 20.59
C ALA A 7 -6.37 -67.13 19.29
N PRO A 8 -5.27 -67.15 18.51
CA PRO A 8 -4.15 -68.08 18.57
C PRO A 8 -3.01 -67.73 19.55
N LEU A 9 -3.11 -66.63 20.30
CA LEU A 9 -2.14 -66.30 21.35
C LEU A 9 -2.37 -67.18 22.59
N THR A 10 -1.29 -67.69 23.18
CA THR A 10 -1.39 -68.43 24.45
C THR A 10 -1.61 -67.47 25.62
N ALA A 11 -2.28 -67.94 26.68
CA ALA A 11 -2.48 -67.12 27.87
C ALA A 11 -1.15 -66.63 28.50
N ASN A 12 -0.07 -67.41 28.35
CA ASN A 12 1.25 -67.01 28.83
C ASN A 12 1.85 -65.85 28.02
N ILE A 13 1.70 -65.85 26.70
CA ILE A 13 2.13 -64.72 25.84
C ILE A 13 1.35 -63.47 26.23
N VAL A 14 0.03 -63.55 26.35
CA VAL A 14 -0.81 -62.39 26.74
C VAL A 14 -0.45 -61.87 28.12
N ARG A 15 -0.24 -62.74 29.11
CA ARG A 15 0.19 -62.34 30.46
C ARG A 15 1.56 -61.63 30.45
N THR A 16 2.48 -62.10 29.62
CA THR A 16 3.84 -61.54 29.54
C THR A 16 3.85 -60.22 28.75
N LEU A 17 3.02 -60.13 27.70
CA LEU A 17 2.83 -58.93 26.89
C LEU A 17 2.18 -57.78 27.67
N THR A 18 1.35 -58.11 28.65
CA THR A 18 0.61 -57.13 29.48
C THR A 18 1.29 -56.87 30.83
N ASP A 19 2.52 -57.36 31.02
CA ASP A 19 3.30 -57.17 32.25
C ASP A 19 3.74 -55.70 32.42
N LYS A 20 3.90 -55.26 33.67
CA LYS A 20 4.38 -53.91 34.00
C LYS A 20 5.79 -53.65 33.45
N LEU A 21 6.66 -54.65 33.42
CA LEU A 21 8.06 -54.53 33.01
C LEU A 21 8.19 -54.54 31.48
N TYR A 22 8.82 -53.51 30.92
CA TYR A 22 9.04 -53.38 29.47
C TYR A 22 9.80 -54.59 28.88
N GLU A 23 10.87 -55.06 29.52
CA GLU A 23 11.67 -56.19 29.03
C GLU A 23 10.85 -57.48 28.84
N LYS A 24 9.85 -57.70 29.71
CA LYS A 24 8.94 -58.84 29.55
C LYS A 24 8.02 -58.66 28.36
N ARG A 25 7.47 -57.45 28.16
CA ARG A 25 6.64 -57.16 26.99
C ARG A 25 7.42 -57.34 25.70
N LYS A 26 8.69 -56.92 25.68
CA LYS A 26 9.60 -57.11 24.55
C LYS A 26 9.89 -58.59 24.26
N ALA A 27 10.11 -59.41 25.29
CA ALA A 27 10.22 -60.86 25.12
C ALA A 27 8.95 -61.48 24.50
N ALA A 28 7.77 -61.10 25.00
CA ALA A 28 6.50 -61.56 24.43
C ALA A 28 6.28 -61.08 22.98
N ALA A 29 6.77 -59.88 22.65
CA ALA A 29 6.74 -59.35 21.29
C ALA A 29 7.52 -60.23 20.30
N LEU A 30 8.70 -60.72 20.69
CA LEU A 30 9.50 -61.65 19.87
C LEU A 30 8.79 -62.99 19.65
N ASP A 31 8.07 -63.49 20.67
CA ASP A 31 7.25 -64.69 20.54
C ASP A 31 6.08 -64.47 19.56
N ILE A 32 5.44 -63.29 19.61
CA ILE A 32 4.39 -62.89 18.65
C ILE A 32 4.98 -62.81 17.25
N GLU A 33 6.17 -62.24 17.07
CA GLU A 33 6.80 -62.18 15.75
C GLU A 33 7.01 -63.58 15.16
N LYS A 34 7.52 -64.52 15.97
CA LYS A 34 7.70 -65.91 15.54
C LYS A 34 6.38 -66.54 15.14
N LEU A 35 5.34 -66.38 15.95
CA LEU A 35 4.01 -66.91 15.66
C LEU A 35 3.42 -66.32 14.37
N VAL A 36 3.53 -65.01 14.17
CA VAL A 36 3.03 -64.35 12.96
C VAL A 36 3.76 -64.84 11.70
N ARG A 37 5.10 -65.02 11.78
CA ARG A 37 5.88 -65.62 10.68
C ARG A 37 5.42 -67.05 10.38
N ASP A 38 5.19 -67.87 11.39
CA ASP A 38 4.75 -69.25 11.23
C ASP A 38 3.33 -69.34 10.64
N LEU A 39 2.39 -68.52 11.14
CA LEU A 39 1.02 -68.46 10.63
C LEU A 39 0.97 -67.98 9.17
N HIS A 40 1.79 -66.99 8.82
CA HIS A 40 1.90 -66.54 7.42
C HIS A 40 2.57 -67.61 6.54
N ALA A 41 3.67 -68.22 6.97
CA ALA A 41 4.38 -69.24 6.19
C ALA A 41 3.52 -70.49 5.92
N THR A 42 2.62 -70.81 6.84
CA THR A 42 1.65 -71.92 6.73
C THR A 42 0.31 -71.52 6.09
N ASN A 43 0.20 -70.28 5.59
CA ASN A 43 -0.99 -69.73 4.93
C ASN A 43 -2.27 -69.76 5.79
N GLN A 44 -2.13 -69.63 7.12
CA GLN A 44 -3.25 -69.60 8.08
C GLN A 44 -3.81 -68.19 8.26
N VAL A 45 -4.33 -67.59 7.18
CA VAL A 45 -4.80 -66.20 7.16
C VAL A 45 -5.86 -65.91 8.22
N SER A 46 -6.83 -66.82 8.42
CA SER A 46 -7.90 -66.64 9.41
C SER A 46 -7.39 -66.63 10.86
N GLN A 47 -6.31 -67.36 11.16
CA GLN A 47 -5.68 -67.32 12.49
C GLN A 47 -4.90 -66.03 12.68
N LEU A 48 -4.22 -65.55 11.64
CA LEU A 48 -3.53 -64.26 11.67
C LEU A 48 -4.52 -63.08 11.89
N GLU A 49 -5.66 -63.07 11.22
CA GLU A 49 -6.71 -62.07 11.43
C GLU A 49 -7.27 -62.10 12.87
N LYS A 50 -7.49 -63.30 13.42
CA LYS A 50 -7.86 -63.47 14.82
C LYS A 50 -6.79 -62.94 15.76
N LEU A 51 -5.51 -63.23 15.50
CA LEU A 51 -4.39 -62.71 16.28
C LEU A 51 -4.41 -61.17 16.28
N LEU A 52 -4.54 -60.54 15.12
CA LEU A 52 -4.61 -59.07 15.02
C LEU A 52 -5.84 -58.50 15.75
N THR A 53 -6.97 -59.21 15.71
CA THR A 53 -8.18 -58.84 16.45
C THR A 53 -7.95 -58.88 17.96
N VAL A 54 -7.31 -59.93 18.48
CA VAL A 54 -6.95 -60.01 19.91
C VAL A 54 -6.00 -58.88 20.30
N LEU A 55 -4.99 -58.58 19.48
CA LEU A 55 -4.07 -57.48 19.76
C LEU A 55 -4.77 -56.11 19.75
N ARG A 56 -5.73 -55.90 18.84
CA ARG A 56 -6.61 -54.72 18.82
C ARG A 56 -7.41 -54.61 20.12
N GLU A 57 -8.02 -55.69 20.60
CA GLU A 57 -8.77 -55.69 21.85
C GLU A 57 -7.89 -55.35 23.05
N LEU A 58 -6.64 -55.85 23.08
CA LEU A 58 -5.66 -55.48 24.11
C LEU A 58 -5.29 -53.99 24.05
N ALA A 59 -5.10 -53.42 22.85
CA ALA A 59 -4.80 -52.00 22.65
C ALA A 59 -5.96 -51.09 23.13
N MET A 60 -7.19 -51.60 23.14
CA MET A 60 -8.40 -50.89 23.57
C MET A 60 -8.84 -51.22 25.01
N ALA A 61 -8.04 -51.97 25.76
CA ALA A 61 -8.39 -52.40 27.10
C ALA A 61 -8.43 -51.25 28.13
N SER A 62 -9.15 -51.44 29.23
CA SER A 62 -9.27 -50.45 30.31
C SER A 62 -7.95 -50.18 31.05
N ASN A 63 -7.09 -51.19 31.17
CA ASN A 63 -5.80 -51.10 31.86
C ASN A 63 -4.70 -50.58 30.92
N GLY A 64 -3.99 -49.52 31.33
CA GLY A 64 -2.90 -48.91 30.55
C GLY A 64 -1.74 -49.86 30.23
N HIS A 65 -1.39 -50.82 31.11
CA HIS A 65 -0.37 -51.83 30.80
C HIS A 65 -0.83 -52.80 29.71
N THR A 66 -2.11 -53.15 29.71
CA THR A 66 -2.71 -53.99 28.68
C THR A 66 -2.69 -53.27 27.33
N ARG A 67 -3.04 -51.98 27.30
CA ARG A 67 -2.96 -51.16 26.09
C ARG A 67 -1.55 -51.08 25.52
N LYS A 68 -0.56 -50.79 26.38
CA LYS A 68 0.87 -50.80 25.99
C LYS A 68 1.29 -52.15 25.40
N GLY A 69 0.81 -53.25 25.98
CA GLY A 69 1.04 -54.59 25.46
C GLY A 69 0.43 -54.82 24.07
N GLY A 70 -0.83 -54.43 23.88
CA GLY A 70 -1.50 -54.51 22.57
C GLY A 70 -0.78 -53.71 21.49
N LEU A 71 -0.38 -52.47 21.81
CA LEU A 71 0.41 -51.61 20.92
C LEU A 71 1.74 -52.26 20.49
N ILE A 72 2.49 -52.80 21.44
CA ILE A 72 3.78 -53.49 21.16
C ILE A 72 3.53 -54.74 20.31
N GLY A 73 2.46 -55.50 20.61
CA GLY A 73 2.09 -56.70 19.86
C GLY A 73 1.72 -56.39 18.40
N LEU A 74 0.97 -55.29 18.14
CA LEU A 74 0.64 -54.85 16.78
C LEU A 74 1.90 -54.48 15.99
N ALA A 75 2.83 -53.75 16.61
CA ALA A 75 4.11 -53.42 15.99
C ALA A 75 4.93 -54.68 15.68
N ALA A 76 4.99 -55.64 16.60
CA ALA A 76 5.64 -56.93 16.40
C ALA A 76 5.01 -57.72 15.23
N ALA A 77 3.67 -57.74 15.15
CA ALA A 77 2.97 -58.37 14.04
C ALA A 77 3.33 -57.71 12.69
N ALA A 78 3.39 -56.38 12.63
CA ALA A 78 3.83 -55.67 11.43
C ALA A 78 5.27 -56.03 11.04
N ILE A 79 6.21 -55.98 11.99
CA ILE A 79 7.62 -56.35 11.77
C ILE A 79 7.75 -57.77 11.22
N ALA A 80 6.99 -58.72 11.79
CA ALA A 80 6.99 -60.10 11.36
C ALA A 80 6.42 -60.32 9.95
N LEU A 81 5.38 -59.57 9.58
CA LEU A 81 4.81 -59.60 8.23
C LEU A 81 5.76 -59.01 7.19
N GLY A 82 6.58 -58.03 7.56
CA GLY A 82 7.57 -57.42 6.69
C GLY A 82 6.95 -56.89 5.39
N LYS A 83 7.45 -57.34 4.23
CA LYS A 83 6.92 -56.92 2.91
C LYS A 83 5.47 -57.33 2.68
N ASN A 84 4.95 -58.30 3.44
CA ASN A 84 3.58 -58.79 3.31
C ASN A 84 2.59 -58.06 4.24
N ALA A 85 3.01 -56.98 4.91
CA ALA A 85 2.15 -56.25 5.84
C ALA A 85 1.05 -55.41 5.16
N ALA A 86 1.20 -55.08 3.86
CA ALA A 86 0.32 -54.15 3.16
C ALA A 86 -1.19 -54.50 3.25
N PRO A 87 -1.64 -55.76 3.08
CA PRO A 87 -3.06 -56.12 3.21
C PRO A 87 -3.63 -55.92 4.62
N TYR A 88 -2.78 -55.89 5.64
CA TYR A 88 -3.16 -55.77 7.05
C TYR A 88 -3.07 -54.34 7.58
N THR A 89 -2.71 -53.37 6.73
CA THR A 89 -2.44 -51.98 7.15
C THR A 89 -3.58 -51.37 7.97
N VAL A 90 -4.83 -51.53 7.54
CA VAL A 90 -6.03 -51.05 8.27
C VAL A 90 -6.07 -51.63 9.69
N HIS A 91 -5.95 -52.96 9.80
CA HIS A 91 -5.99 -53.68 11.06
C HIS A 91 -4.84 -53.34 12.01
N LEU A 92 -3.69 -52.93 11.46
CA LEU A 92 -2.51 -52.54 12.23
C LEU A 92 -2.59 -51.09 12.71
N ILE A 93 -3.10 -50.18 11.88
CA ILE A 93 -3.09 -48.73 12.16
C ILE A 93 -4.28 -48.29 13.02
N GLU A 94 -5.51 -48.68 12.67
CA GLU A 94 -6.72 -48.19 13.34
C GLU A 94 -6.71 -48.36 14.88
N PRO A 95 -6.26 -49.49 15.45
CA PRO A 95 -6.22 -49.66 16.90
C PRO A 95 -5.17 -48.78 17.59
N VAL A 96 -4.14 -48.35 16.86
CA VAL A 96 -3.11 -47.45 17.38
C VAL A 96 -3.60 -46.01 17.35
N LEU A 97 -4.37 -45.63 16.32
CA LEU A 97 -4.93 -44.28 16.18
C LEU A 97 -5.79 -43.86 17.38
N SER A 98 -6.59 -44.78 17.92
CA SER A 98 -7.42 -44.53 19.11
C SER A 98 -6.62 -44.28 20.38
N CYS A 99 -5.36 -44.72 20.44
CA CYS A 99 -4.48 -44.58 21.62
C CYS A 99 -3.79 -43.21 21.69
N PHE A 100 -3.87 -42.37 20.66
CA PHE A 100 -3.23 -41.05 20.69
C PHE A 100 -3.97 -40.01 21.55
N ASN A 101 -5.23 -40.25 21.88
CA ASN A 101 -5.98 -39.43 22.83
C ASN A 101 -6.04 -40.07 24.23
N ASP A 102 -5.17 -41.04 24.52
CA ASP A 102 -5.18 -41.73 25.81
C ASP A 102 -4.80 -40.79 26.96
N PRO A 103 -5.48 -40.85 28.12
CA PRO A 103 -5.10 -40.05 29.28
C PRO A 103 -3.69 -40.39 29.82
N ASP A 104 -3.22 -41.63 29.66
CA ASP A 104 -1.86 -42.03 30.07
C ASP A 104 -0.85 -41.62 29.01
N LEU A 105 0.03 -40.67 29.36
CA LEU A 105 1.13 -40.19 28.50
C LEU A 105 2.04 -41.31 28.00
N GLN A 106 2.23 -42.37 28.80
CA GLN A 106 3.05 -43.49 28.35
C GLN A 106 2.33 -44.28 27.26
N VAL A 107 1.00 -44.45 27.34
CA VAL A 107 0.25 -45.12 26.27
C VAL A 107 0.38 -44.31 24.99
N ARG A 108 0.25 -42.98 25.04
CA ARG A 108 0.47 -42.10 23.86
C ARG A 108 1.89 -42.23 23.30
N TYR A 109 2.91 -42.29 24.16
CA TYR A 109 4.30 -42.49 23.75
C TYR A 109 4.49 -43.86 23.05
N TYR A 110 3.99 -44.95 23.66
CA TYR A 110 4.06 -46.28 23.05
C TYR A 110 3.24 -46.36 21.76
N ALA A 111 2.16 -45.59 21.62
CA ALA A 111 1.41 -45.49 20.38
C ALA A 111 2.27 -44.85 19.27
N CYS A 112 3.05 -43.81 19.58
CA CYS A 112 4.01 -43.21 18.64
C CYS A 112 5.08 -44.24 18.21
N GLU A 113 5.68 -44.94 19.17
CA GLU A 113 6.72 -45.95 18.91
C GLU A 113 6.19 -47.13 18.08
N SER A 114 5.02 -47.65 18.44
CA SER A 114 4.37 -48.74 17.71
C SER A 114 3.97 -48.32 16.30
N LEU A 115 3.38 -47.14 16.13
CA LEU A 115 2.98 -46.65 14.82
C LEU A 115 4.19 -46.35 13.94
N TYR A 116 5.30 -45.83 14.50
CA TYR A 116 6.56 -45.66 13.78
C TYR A 116 7.03 -46.99 13.18
N ASN A 117 7.03 -48.06 13.97
CA ASN A 117 7.42 -49.39 13.49
C ASN A 117 6.46 -49.93 12.43
N ILE A 118 5.15 -49.74 12.60
CA ILE A 118 4.14 -50.16 11.61
C ILE A 118 4.33 -49.39 10.29
N VAL A 119 4.43 -48.06 10.35
CA VAL A 119 4.62 -47.18 9.19
C VAL A 119 5.92 -47.50 8.45
N LYS A 120 6.99 -47.77 9.19
CA LYS A 120 8.30 -48.17 8.62
C LYS A 120 8.20 -49.43 7.76
N ILE A 121 7.32 -50.36 8.14
CA ILE A 121 7.14 -51.63 7.44
C ILE A 121 6.11 -51.49 6.30
N CYS A 122 4.95 -50.89 6.55
CA CYS A 122 3.87 -50.74 5.59
C CYS A 122 4.17 -49.72 4.47
N LYS A 123 5.07 -48.76 4.71
CA LYS A 123 5.50 -47.74 3.73
C LYS A 123 4.31 -47.06 3.04
N THR A 124 4.27 -47.01 1.71
CA THR A 124 3.24 -46.32 0.92
C THR A 124 1.81 -46.84 1.17
N ALA A 125 1.64 -48.06 1.69
CA ALA A 125 0.32 -48.58 2.03
C ALA A 125 -0.39 -47.76 3.13
N VAL A 126 0.37 -47.09 4.01
CA VAL A 126 -0.19 -46.27 5.11
C VAL A 126 -0.86 -45.00 4.62
N LEU A 127 -0.55 -44.55 3.40
CA LEU A 127 -1.10 -43.30 2.84
C LEU A 127 -2.60 -43.41 2.54
N SER A 128 -3.17 -44.61 2.56
CA SER A 128 -4.63 -44.80 2.60
C SER A 128 -5.30 -44.20 3.85
N HIS A 129 -4.52 -43.93 4.91
CA HIS A 129 -4.96 -43.32 6.17
C HIS A 129 -4.31 -41.94 6.37
N PHE A 130 -3.85 -41.28 5.29
CA PHE A 130 -3.04 -40.07 5.38
C PHE A 130 -3.71 -38.98 6.24
N ASP A 131 -4.99 -38.67 6.01
CA ASP A 131 -5.71 -37.60 6.73
C ASP A 131 -5.74 -37.84 8.24
N GLN A 132 -5.96 -39.10 8.64
CA GLN A 132 -6.03 -39.50 10.04
C GLN A 132 -4.65 -39.45 10.70
N LEU A 133 -3.62 -39.91 9.98
CA LEU A 133 -2.24 -39.84 10.43
C LEU A 133 -1.78 -38.39 10.59
N PHE A 134 -2.08 -37.53 9.61
CA PHE A 134 -1.78 -36.12 9.65
C PHE A 134 -2.49 -35.41 10.81
N ASP A 135 -3.79 -35.67 11.01
CA ASP A 135 -4.56 -35.08 12.12
C ASP A 135 -4.06 -35.50 13.50
N VAL A 136 -3.67 -36.77 13.64
CA VAL A 136 -3.04 -37.28 14.87
C VAL A 136 -1.69 -36.60 15.10
N LEU A 137 -0.81 -36.58 14.11
CA LEU A 137 0.52 -35.98 14.25
C LEU A 137 0.44 -34.47 14.54
N TRP A 138 -0.50 -33.79 13.90
CA TRP A 138 -0.85 -32.40 14.21
C TRP A 138 -1.18 -32.21 15.70
N LYS A 139 -2.08 -33.03 16.25
CA LYS A 139 -2.46 -32.96 17.68
C LYS A 139 -1.27 -33.27 18.60
N LEU A 140 -0.51 -34.31 18.27
CA LEU A 140 0.65 -34.73 19.07
C LEU A 140 1.80 -33.73 19.03
N SER A 141 1.92 -32.92 17.98
CA SER A 141 2.95 -31.88 17.90
C SER A 141 2.88 -30.89 19.08
N ALA A 142 1.68 -30.65 19.62
CA ALA A 142 1.44 -29.86 20.83
C ALA A 142 1.06 -30.69 22.06
N ASP A 143 1.45 -31.97 22.13
CA ASP A 143 1.25 -32.77 23.34
C ASP A 143 1.95 -32.12 24.55
N THR A 144 1.35 -32.28 25.72
CA THR A 144 1.88 -31.73 26.98
C THR A 144 3.17 -32.41 27.41
N ASP A 145 3.38 -33.67 27.01
CA ASP A 145 4.59 -34.44 27.32
C ASP A 145 5.66 -34.30 26.22
N GLN A 146 6.90 -34.02 26.63
CA GLN A 146 8.02 -33.85 25.70
C GLN A 146 8.44 -35.15 25.02
N ASN A 147 8.33 -36.30 25.69
CA ASN A 147 8.70 -37.59 25.09
C ASN A 147 7.68 -37.98 24.02
N VAL A 148 6.39 -37.76 24.28
CA VAL A 148 5.34 -37.96 23.28
C VAL A 148 5.58 -37.09 22.05
N ARG A 149 5.85 -35.78 22.24
CA ARG A 149 6.22 -34.88 21.13
C ARG A 149 7.43 -35.38 20.35
N SER A 150 8.47 -35.84 21.04
CA SER A 150 9.69 -36.36 20.40
C SER A 150 9.43 -37.64 19.61
N GLY A 151 8.58 -38.54 20.14
CA GLY A 151 8.16 -39.75 19.43
C GLY A 151 7.31 -39.44 18.20
N ALA A 152 6.38 -38.50 18.32
CA ALA A 152 5.57 -38.02 17.20
C ALA A 152 6.42 -37.38 16.11
N GLU A 153 7.46 -36.60 16.46
CA GLU A 153 8.36 -35.98 15.49
C GLU A 153 9.13 -37.03 14.65
N LEU A 154 9.56 -38.16 15.25
CA LEU A 154 10.20 -39.24 14.50
C LEU A 154 9.23 -39.91 13.52
N LEU A 155 7.99 -40.11 13.94
CA LEU A 155 6.92 -40.64 13.10
C LEU A 155 6.56 -39.67 11.96
N ASP A 156 6.48 -38.38 12.27
CA ASP A 156 6.19 -37.31 11.33
C ASP A 156 7.22 -37.25 10.21
N ARG A 157 8.52 -37.25 10.56
CA ARG A 157 9.61 -37.30 9.57
C ARG A 157 9.52 -38.54 8.68
N LEU A 158 9.26 -39.71 9.27
CA LEU A 158 9.11 -40.95 8.49
C LEU A 158 7.92 -40.88 7.54
N LEU A 159 6.79 -40.31 7.99
CA LEU A 159 5.62 -40.13 7.13
C LEU A 159 5.93 -39.17 5.98
N MET A 160 6.61 -38.04 6.25
CA MET A 160 7.08 -37.11 5.22
C MET A 160 8.01 -37.80 4.21
N ASP A 161 8.96 -38.62 4.66
CA ASP A 161 9.86 -39.37 3.76
C ASP A 161 9.06 -40.32 2.82
N ILE A 162 8.01 -40.95 3.34
CA ILE A 162 7.12 -41.82 2.55
C ILE A 162 6.30 -41.00 1.54
N VAL A 163 5.78 -39.83 1.95
CA VAL A 163 5.04 -38.92 1.07
C VAL A 163 5.92 -38.43 -0.07
N VAL A 164 7.13 -37.96 0.24
CA VAL A 164 8.12 -37.50 -0.76
C VAL A 164 8.52 -38.61 -1.74
N SER A 165 8.52 -39.86 -1.28
CA SER A 165 8.85 -41.01 -2.12
C SER A 165 7.68 -41.48 -3.02
N LYS A 166 6.47 -40.91 -2.87
CA LYS A 166 5.30 -41.29 -3.68
C LYS A 166 5.08 -40.28 -4.81
N GLU A 167 5.29 -40.73 -6.05
CA GLU A 167 5.20 -39.89 -7.26
C GLU A 167 3.80 -39.30 -7.50
N ASP A 168 2.75 -40.06 -7.19
CA ASP A 168 1.34 -39.70 -7.40
C ASP A 168 0.63 -39.26 -6.11
N PHE A 169 1.38 -38.66 -5.17
CA PHE A 169 0.78 -38.18 -3.92
C PHE A 169 -0.13 -36.96 -4.19
N ASP A 170 -1.33 -36.99 -3.63
CA ASP A 170 -2.31 -35.91 -3.75
C ASP A 170 -1.92 -34.71 -2.87
N ILE A 171 -1.11 -33.84 -3.44
CA ILE A 171 -0.67 -32.61 -2.79
C ILE A 171 -1.84 -31.67 -2.48
N ALA A 172 -2.91 -31.70 -3.26
CA ALA A 172 -4.06 -30.84 -3.05
C ALA A 172 -4.80 -31.18 -1.74
N ASN A 173 -4.89 -32.47 -1.41
CA ASN A 173 -5.43 -32.93 -0.14
C ASN A 173 -4.58 -32.43 1.05
N LEU A 174 -3.25 -32.58 0.99
CA LEU A 174 -2.35 -32.05 2.02
C LEU A 174 -2.51 -30.53 2.18
N MET A 175 -2.55 -29.79 1.06
CA MET A 175 -2.73 -28.34 1.11
C MET A 175 -4.08 -27.94 1.71
N SER A 176 -5.14 -28.72 1.49
CA SER A 176 -6.42 -28.50 2.16
C SER A 176 -6.31 -28.66 3.68
N LEU A 177 -5.64 -29.71 4.15
CA LEU A 177 -5.43 -29.94 5.59
C LEU A 177 -4.59 -28.83 6.23
N ILE A 178 -3.59 -28.30 5.52
CA ILE A 178 -2.75 -27.18 5.96
C ILE A 178 -3.55 -25.89 6.03
N ARG A 179 -4.32 -25.58 4.98
CA ARG A 179 -5.15 -24.38 4.89
C ARG A 179 -6.15 -24.27 6.04
N ASP A 180 -6.80 -25.36 6.41
CA ASP A 180 -7.73 -25.41 7.54
C ASP A 180 -7.07 -25.09 8.90
N ARG A 181 -5.74 -25.15 8.97
CA ARG A 181 -4.93 -25.08 10.19
C ARG A 181 -3.92 -23.92 10.19
N ILE A 182 -3.83 -23.14 9.11
CA ILE A 182 -2.76 -22.15 8.91
C ILE A 182 -2.79 -21.01 9.95
N TYR A 183 -3.96 -20.74 10.55
CA TYR A 183 -4.18 -19.66 11.53
C TYR A 183 -4.02 -20.07 13.00
N VAL A 184 -3.49 -21.26 13.26
CA VAL A 184 -3.21 -21.74 14.63
C VAL A 184 -2.28 -20.79 15.39
N GLN A 185 -2.43 -20.72 16.72
CA GLN A 185 -1.61 -19.85 17.58
C GLN A 185 -0.50 -20.60 18.32
N THR A 186 -0.62 -21.91 18.49
CA THR A 186 0.34 -22.73 19.22
C THR A 186 1.65 -22.88 18.44
N SER A 187 2.79 -22.48 19.02
CA SER A 187 4.11 -22.51 18.37
C SER A 187 4.49 -23.90 17.84
N SER A 188 4.20 -24.98 18.57
CA SER A 188 4.51 -26.34 18.09
C SER A 188 3.74 -26.71 16.82
N ASN A 189 2.46 -26.35 16.76
CA ASN A 189 1.61 -26.60 15.60
C ASN A 189 2.00 -25.73 14.40
N ARG A 190 2.41 -24.48 14.64
CA ARG A 190 2.99 -23.62 13.61
C ARG A 190 4.25 -24.25 13.03
N LYS A 191 5.17 -24.70 13.89
CA LYS A 191 6.39 -25.41 13.46
C LYS A 191 6.06 -26.64 12.63
N PHE A 192 5.05 -27.42 13.02
CA PHE A 192 4.59 -28.59 12.26
C PHE A 192 4.18 -28.20 10.83
N ILE A 193 3.30 -27.21 10.66
CA ILE A 193 2.84 -26.76 9.33
C ILE A 193 3.99 -26.23 8.48
N VAL A 194 4.84 -25.40 9.06
CA VAL A 194 6.00 -24.82 8.35
C VAL A 194 6.96 -25.93 7.91
N THR A 195 7.18 -26.96 8.73
CA THR A 195 8.04 -28.09 8.40
C THR A 195 7.48 -28.88 7.22
N TRP A 196 6.19 -29.21 7.23
CA TRP A 196 5.52 -29.89 6.11
C TRP A 196 5.61 -29.09 4.82
N LEU A 197 5.28 -27.79 4.87
CA LEU A 197 5.39 -26.90 3.71
C LEU A 197 6.84 -26.83 3.18
N ASN A 198 7.83 -26.72 4.06
CA ASN A 198 9.24 -26.65 3.67
C ASN A 198 9.72 -27.95 3.01
N VAL A 199 9.36 -29.12 3.54
CA VAL A 199 9.73 -30.41 2.91
C VAL A 199 9.06 -30.55 1.55
N MET A 200 7.77 -30.23 1.44
CA MET A 200 7.05 -30.30 0.17
C MET A 200 7.60 -29.29 -0.86
N LEU A 201 7.93 -28.06 -0.45
CA LEU A 201 8.44 -27.01 -1.34
C LEU A 201 9.84 -27.34 -1.87
N THR A 202 10.69 -27.94 -1.05
CA THR A 202 12.07 -28.29 -1.42
C THR A 202 12.18 -29.59 -2.20
N THR A 203 11.09 -30.35 -2.28
CA THR A 203 11.01 -31.61 -3.03
C THR A 203 10.66 -31.35 -4.51
N PRO A 204 11.51 -31.73 -5.48
CA PRO A 204 11.30 -31.39 -6.89
C PRO A 204 10.04 -31.97 -7.55
N SER A 205 9.50 -33.08 -7.03
CA SER A 205 8.28 -33.70 -7.55
C SER A 205 7.00 -32.94 -7.20
N PHE A 206 7.05 -32.01 -6.24
CA PHE A 206 5.90 -31.22 -5.83
C PHE A 206 6.01 -29.77 -6.32
N ASN A 207 4.84 -29.16 -6.57
CA ASN A 207 4.74 -27.75 -6.91
C ASN A 207 3.75 -27.07 -5.97
N LEU A 208 4.28 -26.34 -5.00
CA LEU A 208 3.46 -25.59 -4.03
C LEU A 208 3.18 -24.13 -4.43
N LEU A 209 3.81 -23.62 -5.49
CA LEU A 209 3.63 -22.22 -5.90
C LEU A 209 2.15 -21.84 -6.14
N PRO A 210 1.29 -22.71 -6.72
CA PRO A 210 -0.13 -22.40 -6.88
C PRO A 210 -0.88 -22.18 -5.56
N TYR A 211 -0.36 -22.65 -4.43
CA TYR A 211 -1.00 -22.53 -3.12
C TYR A 211 -0.40 -21.42 -2.25
N VAL A 212 0.62 -20.70 -2.74
CA VAL A 212 1.34 -19.69 -1.93
C VAL A 212 0.38 -18.62 -1.41
N ALA A 213 -0.56 -18.17 -2.25
CA ALA A 213 -1.54 -17.15 -1.88
C ALA A 213 -2.45 -17.57 -0.72
N GLU A 214 -2.79 -18.86 -0.66
CA GLU A 214 -3.69 -19.42 0.36
C GLU A 214 -3.02 -19.54 1.73
N VAL A 215 -1.71 -19.74 1.78
CA VAL A 215 -0.96 -19.95 3.03
C VAL A 215 -0.21 -18.70 3.52
N SER A 216 0.03 -17.73 2.64
CA SER A 216 0.91 -16.59 2.93
C SER A 216 0.47 -15.76 4.14
N ASP A 217 -0.81 -15.41 4.26
CA ASP A 217 -1.27 -14.58 5.40
C ASP A 217 -0.97 -15.25 6.74
N GLY A 218 -1.25 -16.55 6.86
CA GLY A 218 -0.94 -17.29 8.08
C GLY A 218 0.56 -17.43 8.32
N LEU A 219 1.38 -17.65 7.27
CA LEU A 219 2.84 -17.67 7.40
C LEU A 219 3.41 -16.32 7.85
N PHE A 220 2.94 -15.20 7.31
CA PHE A 220 3.37 -13.86 7.76
C PHE A 220 3.01 -13.63 9.23
N ARG A 221 1.82 -14.06 9.70
CA ARG A 221 1.46 -14.02 11.13
C ARG A 221 2.37 -14.88 12.01
N MET A 222 2.93 -15.98 11.49
CA MET A 222 3.89 -16.81 12.23
C MET A 222 5.26 -16.13 12.43
N LEU A 223 5.59 -15.08 11.66
CA LEU A 223 6.79 -14.26 11.92
C LEU A 223 6.70 -13.48 13.23
N ALA A 224 5.50 -13.36 13.80
CA ALA A 224 5.25 -12.76 15.11
C ALA A 224 5.27 -13.77 16.27
N ASP A 225 5.56 -15.06 15.99
CA ASP A 225 5.53 -16.10 17.02
C ASP A 225 6.49 -15.81 18.16
N GLY A 226 6.14 -16.18 19.40
CA GLY A 226 7.00 -16.00 20.56
C GLY A 226 8.30 -16.80 20.49
N GLN A 227 8.30 -17.95 19.79
CA GLN A 227 9.46 -18.83 19.68
C GLN A 227 10.35 -18.44 18.49
N PRO A 228 11.64 -18.10 18.71
CA PRO A 228 12.57 -17.76 17.63
C PRO A 228 12.68 -18.85 16.56
N ALA A 229 12.75 -20.12 17.00
CA ALA A 229 12.84 -21.25 16.09
C ALA A 229 11.63 -21.40 15.14
N VAL A 230 10.45 -20.86 15.48
CA VAL A 230 9.31 -20.83 14.54
C VAL A 230 9.54 -19.73 13.52
N ARG A 231 9.89 -18.52 13.99
CA ARG A 231 10.16 -17.36 13.12
C ARG A 231 11.26 -17.66 12.10
N ASP A 232 12.37 -18.26 12.53
CA ASP A 232 13.54 -18.56 11.66
C ASP A 232 13.17 -19.53 10.52
N VAL A 233 12.41 -20.59 10.84
CA VAL A 233 11.99 -21.58 9.84
C VAL A 233 10.90 -21.00 8.94
N THR A 234 9.99 -20.18 9.47
CA THR A 234 8.98 -19.46 8.67
C THR A 234 9.61 -18.47 7.70
N GLU A 235 10.59 -17.67 8.15
CA GLU A 235 11.34 -16.75 7.30
C GLU A 235 12.06 -17.51 6.17
N THR A 236 12.71 -18.62 6.50
CA THR A 236 13.37 -19.49 5.50
C THR A 236 12.37 -20.00 4.46
N LEU A 237 11.20 -20.49 4.90
CA LEU A 237 10.14 -20.98 4.02
C LEU A 237 9.62 -19.89 3.09
N LEU A 238 9.35 -18.69 3.61
CA LEU A 238 8.93 -17.54 2.81
C LEU A 238 10.01 -17.17 1.78
N GLY A 239 11.28 -17.14 2.18
CA GLY A 239 12.39 -16.89 1.24
C GLY A 239 12.44 -17.92 0.10
N GLN A 240 12.18 -19.19 0.39
CA GLN A 240 12.11 -20.24 -0.64
C GLN A 240 10.90 -20.07 -1.57
N PHE A 241 9.72 -19.71 -1.05
CA PHE A 241 8.58 -19.39 -1.90
C PHE A 241 8.90 -18.24 -2.85
N LEU A 242 9.48 -17.15 -2.33
CA LEU A 242 9.87 -16.00 -3.14
C LEU A 242 10.89 -16.37 -4.23
N GLN A 243 11.89 -17.20 -3.89
CA GLN A 243 12.85 -17.72 -4.86
C GLN A 243 12.17 -18.59 -5.92
N GLY A 244 11.19 -19.41 -5.53
CA GLY A 244 10.39 -20.21 -6.45
C GLY A 244 9.58 -19.34 -7.41
N ILE A 245 8.96 -18.27 -6.92
CA ILE A 245 8.24 -17.28 -7.73
C ILE A 245 9.20 -16.57 -8.70
N HIS A 246 10.39 -16.18 -8.24
CA HIS A 246 11.41 -15.59 -9.10
C HIS A 246 11.81 -16.54 -10.24
N ASN A 247 11.94 -17.83 -9.95
CA ASN A 247 12.33 -18.83 -10.94
C ASN A 247 11.20 -19.19 -11.93
N LYS A 248 9.94 -19.12 -11.50
CA LYS A 248 8.75 -19.44 -12.31
C LYS A 248 7.62 -18.42 -12.08
N PRO A 249 7.77 -17.17 -12.57
CA PRO A 249 6.79 -16.10 -12.32
C PRO A 249 5.38 -16.42 -12.82
N GLU A 250 5.28 -17.22 -13.89
CA GLU A 250 4.04 -17.69 -14.50
C GLU A 250 3.24 -18.67 -13.64
N ALA A 251 3.84 -19.20 -12.57
CA ALA A 251 3.15 -20.11 -11.65
C ALA A 251 2.04 -19.40 -10.85
N LEU A 252 2.08 -18.06 -10.73
CA LEU A 252 1.05 -17.27 -10.06
C LEU A 252 0.08 -16.70 -11.10
N SER A 253 -1.20 -17.04 -10.94
CA SER A 253 -2.27 -16.46 -11.73
C SER A 253 -2.46 -14.97 -11.40
N HIS A 254 -3.31 -14.29 -12.17
CA HIS A 254 -3.66 -12.89 -11.85
C HIS A 254 -4.38 -12.78 -10.51
N GLU A 255 -5.25 -13.74 -10.18
CA GLU A 255 -5.98 -13.78 -8.90
C GLU A 255 -5.02 -14.01 -7.73
N ASP A 256 -4.09 -14.95 -7.87
CA ASP A 256 -3.07 -15.22 -6.86
C ASP A 256 -2.18 -14.01 -6.61
N ARG A 257 -1.75 -13.31 -7.68
CA ARG A 257 -0.99 -12.06 -7.54
C ARG A 257 -1.78 -11.00 -6.78
N SER A 258 -3.06 -10.83 -7.09
CA SER A 258 -3.93 -9.87 -6.39
C SER A 258 -4.06 -10.20 -4.91
N GLN A 259 -4.30 -11.48 -4.58
CA GLN A 259 -4.38 -11.96 -3.21
C GLN A 259 -3.05 -11.77 -2.46
N MET A 260 -1.92 -12.11 -3.10
CA MET A 260 -0.59 -11.91 -2.53
C MET A 260 -0.33 -10.43 -2.24
N VAL A 261 -0.64 -9.50 -3.16
CA VAL A 261 -0.45 -8.06 -2.90
C VAL A 261 -1.32 -7.60 -1.73
N SER A 262 -2.55 -8.10 -1.60
CA SER A 262 -3.42 -7.82 -0.45
C SER A 262 -2.81 -8.30 0.87
N VAL A 263 -2.26 -9.51 0.90
CA VAL A 263 -1.54 -10.05 2.06
C VAL A 263 -0.33 -9.18 2.40
N LEU A 264 0.51 -8.88 1.42
CA LEU A 264 1.71 -8.04 1.63
C LEU A 264 1.36 -6.66 2.16
N LEU A 265 0.29 -6.03 1.65
CA LEU A 265 -0.21 -4.76 2.15
C LEU A 265 -0.64 -4.85 3.62
N ALA A 266 -1.40 -5.90 3.98
CA ALA A 266 -1.86 -6.10 5.36
C ALA A 266 -0.69 -6.22 6.35
N HIS A 267 0.41 -6.85 5.91
CA HIS A 267 1.61 -7.07 6.73
C HIS A 267 2.68 -5.99 6.59
N ALA A 268 2.44 -4.91 5.83
CA ALA A 268 3.41 -3.82 5.60
C ALA A 268 3.17 -2.57 6.47
N HIS A 269 2.06 -2.52 7.22
CA HIS A 269 1.70 -1.37 8.05
C HIS A 269 2.70 -1.12 9.19
N GLU A 270 2.77 0.11 9.71
CA GLU A 270 3.72 0.45 10.77
C GLU A 270 3.47 -0.27 12.10
N ASP A 271 2.22 -0.67 12.34
CA ASP A 271 1.77 -1.38 13.54
C ASP A 271 2.09 -2.88 13.51
N GLU A 272 2.49 -3.42 12.35
CA GLU A 272 2.81 -4.83 12.19
C GLU A 272 4.19 -5.17 12.79
N PRO A 273 4.40 -6.42 13.23
CA PRO A 273 5.69 -6.88 13.75
C PRO A 273 6.85 -6.60 12.78
N ALA A 274 7.97 -6.10 13.31
CA ALA A 274 9.09 -5.59 12.52
C ALA A 274 9.59 -6.57 11.45
N LEU A 275 9.70 -7.87 11.77
CA LEU A 275 10.12 -8.90 10.82
C LEU A 275 9.10 -9.11 9.70
N GLY A 276 7.80 -9.17 10.04
CA GLY A 276 6.71 -9.27 9.07
C GLY A 276 6.68 -8.07 8.13
N ARG A 277 6.72 -6.85 8.69
CA ARG A 277 6.80 -5.60 7.93
C ARG A 277 7.97 -5.58 6.96
N LYS A 278 9.17 -5.96 7.43
CA LYS A 278 10.39 -6.02 6.62
C LYS A 278 10.24 -7.00 5.46
N LEU A 279 9.83 -8.24 5.72
CA LEU A 279 9.68 -9.24 4.67
C LEU A 279 8.58 -8.86 3.67
N SER A 280 7.47 -8.26 4.12
CA SER A 280 6.40 -7.81 3.23
C SER A 280 6.89 -6.80 2.21
N LEU A 281 7.64 -5.79 2.65
CA LEU A 281 8.16 -4.75 1.77
C LEU A 281 9.29 -5.26 0.85
N ILE A 282 10.09 -6.24 1.31
CA ILE A 282 11.05 -6.93 0.46
C ILE A 282 10.32 -7.71 -0.65
N TRP A 283 9.26 -8.45 -0.31
CA TRP A 283 8.46 -9.17 -1.31
C TRP A 283 7.81 -8.21 -2.30
N MET A 284 7.34 -7.04 -1.85
CA MET A 284 6.84 -5.99 -2.75
C MET A 284 7.94 -5.49 -3.71
N ASP A 285 9.16 -5.26 -3.23
CA ASP A 285 10.30 -4.89 -4.10
C ASP A 285 10.64 -5.97 -5.13
N GLU A 286 10.58 -7.24 -4.75
CA GLU A 286 10.78 -8.34 -5.70
C GLU A 286 9.61 -8.46 -6.69
N PHE A 287 8.37 -8.36 -6.23
CA PHE A 287 7.18 -8.47 -7.09
C PHE A 287 7.14 -7.38 -8.15
N VAL A 288 7.47 -6.13 -7.81
CA VAL A 288 7.49 -5.04 -8.81
C VAL A 288 8.56 -5.26 -9.88
N ARG A 289 9.69 -5.90 -9.55
CA ARG A 289 10.76 -6.25 -10.51
C ARG A 289 10.37 -7.44 -11.39
N ILE A 290 9.78 -8.47 -10.80
CA ILE A 290 9.39 -9.71 -11.48
C ILE A 290 8.25 -9.42 -12.47
N TYR A 291 7.22 -8.71 -12.01
CA TYR A 291 5.96 -8.56 -12.75
C TYR A 291 5.83 -7.23 -13.52
N LYS A 292 6.64 -6.22 -13.20
CA LYS A 292 6.76 -4.95 -13.95
C LYS A 292 5.39 -4.29 -14.16
N GLU A 293 5.01 -4.02 -15.40
CA GLU A 293 3.74 -3.40 -15.78
C GLU A 293 2.50 -4.13 -15.23
N LYS A 294 2.60 -5.45 -15.00
CA LYS A 294 1.48 -6.22 -14.42
C LYS A 294 1.17 -5.84 -12.96
N ILE A 295 2.03 -5.07 -12.30
CA ILE A 295 1.81 -4.57 -10.93
C ILE A 295 1.11 -3.21 -10.90
N ILE A 296 1.08 -2.48 -12.02
CA ILE A 296 0.47 -1.15 -12.11
C ILE A 296 -0.98 -1.10 -11.59
N PRO A 297 -1.86 -2.09 -11.84
CA PRO A 297 -3.21 -2.09 -11.27
C PRO A 297 -3.27 -2.08 -9.74
N TYR A 298 -2.15 -2.43 -9.07
CA TYR A 298 -2.04 -2.43 -7.61
C TYR A 298 -1.24 -1.24 -7.07
N LEU A 299 -0.93 -0.23 -7.90
CA LEU A 299 -0.07 0.90 -7.53
C LEU A 299 -0.56 1.61 -6.26
N SER A 300 -1.86 1.82 -6.09
CA SER A 300 -2.43 2.43 -4.88
C SER A 300 -2.12 1.61 -3.61
N SER A 301 -2.23 0.28 -3.68
CA SER A 301 -1.85 -0.63 -2.59
C SER A 301 -0.36 -0.53 -2.27
N TYR A 302 0.49 -0.50 -3.30
CA TYR A 302 1.92 -0.31 -3.12
C TYR A 302 2.27 1.02 -2.45
N LEU A 303 1.69 2.13 -2.94
CA LEU A 303 1.90 3.45 -2.34
C LEU A 303 1.43 3.50 -0.89
N THR A 304 0.32 2.84 -0.57
CA THR A 304 -0.18 2.75 0.82
C THR A 304 0.82 2.07 1.75
N ALA A 305 1.52 1.03 1.27
CA ALA A 305 2.52 0.31 2.04
C ALA A 305 3.87 1.06 2.16
N ILE A 306 4.34 1.66 1.06
CA ILE A 306 5.71 2.19 0.99
C ILE A 306 5.83 3.64 1.48
N LEU A 307 4.84 4.49 1.26
CA LEU A 307 4.91 5.93 1.59
C LEU A 307 5.22 6.20 3.07
N PRO A 308 4.62 5.50 4.05
CA PRO A 308 4.96 5.67 5.46
C PRO A 308 6.39 5.22 5.81
N SER A 309 7.00 4.37 4.97
CA SER A 309 8.23 3.63 5.28
C SER A 309 9.47 4.15 4.52
N LEU A 310 9.37 5.31 3.86
CA LEU A 310 10.43 5.85 2.99
C LEU A 310 11.69 6.33 3.73
N ASP A 311 11.58 6.55 5.03
CA ASP A 311 12.65 6.96 5.94
C ASP A 311 13.58 5.81 6.33
N CYS A 312 13.18 4.55 6.09
CA CYS A 312 13.93 3.37 6.50
C CYS A 312 14.56 2.62 5.32
N ASP A 313 15.88 2.75 5.16
CA ASP A 313 16.63 2.12 4.06
C ASP A 313 16.58 0.58 4.09
N GLU A 314 16.42 -0.04 5.26
CA GLU A 314 16.33 -1.49 5.39
C GLU A 314 15.06 -2.10 4.78
N LEU A 315 13.98 -1.31 4.70
CA LEU A 315 12.65 -1.79 4.30
C LEU A 315 12.44 -1.78 2.78
N LYS A 316 13.42 -1.34 1.98
CA LYS A 316 13.32 -1.26 0.50
C LYS A 316 12.20 -0.35 -0.04
N ALA A 317 11.37 0.28 0.79
CA ALA A 317 10.27 1.16 0.38
C ALA A 317 10.70 2.24 -0.63
N LYS A 318 11.85 2.88 -0.40
CA LYS A 318 12.43 3.84 -1.34
C LYS A 318 12.81 3.23 -2.69
N SER A 319 13.37 2.02 -2.68
CA SER A 319 13.69 1.28 -3.90
C SER A 319 12.44 0.98 -4.73
N VAL A 320 11.36 0.55 -4.08
CA VAL A 320 10.05 0.33 -4.73
C VAL A 320 9.50 1.62 -5.33
N ASN A 321 9.53 2.70 -4.55
CA ASN A 321 9.09 4.03 -4.98
C ASN A 321 9.84 4.49 -6.25
N ASP A 322 11.17 4.43 -6.22
CA ASP A 322 12.03 4.85 -7.33
C ASP A 322 11.90 3.93 -8.54
N TYR A 323 11.52 2.66 -8.34
CA TYR A 323 11.21 1.76 -9.44
C TYR A 323 9.92 2.16 -10.14
N PHE A 324 8.83 2.42 -9.40
CA PHE A 324 7.57 2.84 -10.02
C PHE A 324 7.68 4.18 -10.74
N LEU A 325 8.39 5.16 -10.17
CA LEU A 325 8.62 6.45 -10.84
C LEU A 325 9.37 6.29 -12.17
N ARG A 326 10.21 5.26 -12.31
CA ARG A 326 10.89 4.93 -13.59
C ARG A 326 10.05 4.05 -14.51
N LEU A 327 9.21 3.19 -13.95
CA LEU A 327 8.35 2.29 -14.70
C LEU A 327 7.22 3.05 -15.41
N ILE A 328 6.69 4.09 -14.76
CA ILE A 328 5.57 4.89 -15.26
C ILE A 328 6.11 6.07 -16.05
N ASP A 329 5.85 6.07 -17.35
CA ASP A 329 6.21 7.14 -18.29
C ASP A 329 4.98 7.64 -19.07
N ALA A 330 5.18 8.55 -20.03
CA ALA A 330 4.11 9.11 -20.86
C ALA A 330 3.41 8.08 -21.79
N ASN A 331 4.01 6.90 -22.00
CA ASN A 331 3.42 5.84 -22.82
C ASN A 331 2.67 4.79 -21.99
N THR A 332 2.86 4.83 -20.67
CA THR A 332 2.28 3.87 -19.74
C THR A 332 0.77 4.05 -19.66
N ARG A 333 0.02 2.98 -19.92
CA ARG A 333 -1.45 3.01 -19.87
C ARG A 333 -1.90 2.61 -18.47
N ILE A 334 -2.48 3.56 -17.76
CA ILE A 334 -3.13 3.34 -16.47
C ILE A 334 -4.61 3.67 -16.64
N ASP A 335 -5.48 2.83 -16.08
CA ASP A 335 -6.92 3.07 -16.08
C ASP A 335 -7.30 4.18 -15.08
N GLU A 336 -8.41 4.86 -15.37
CA GLU A 336 -8.88 6.00 -14.58
C GLU A 336 -9.19 5.63 -13.12
N GLN A 337 -9.65 4.40 -12.86
CA GLN A 337 -9.96 3.94 -11.51
C GLN A 337 -8.69 3.76 -10.67
N THR A 338 -7.62 3.23 -11.27
CA THR A 338 -6.30 3.13 -10.65
C THR A 338 -5.75 4.52 -10.32
N ILE A 339 -5.83 5.49 -11.25
CA ILE A 339 -5.39 6.86 -10.98
C ILE A 339 -6.20 7.52 -9.87
N SER A 340 -7.54 7.37 -9.87
CA SER A 340 -8.37 7.88 -8.79
C SER A 340 -7.96 7.32 -7.43
N SER A 341 -7.70 6.01 -7.36
CA SER A 341 -7.26 5.33 -6.13
C SER A 341 -5.87 5.79 -5.69
N VAL A 342 -4.96 6.04 -6.64
CA VAL A 342 -3.62 6.59 -6.36
C VAL A 342 -3.73 8.00 -5.79
N VAL A 343 -4.53 8.88 -6.40
CA VAL A 343 -4.75 10.24 -5.89
C VAL A 343 -5.31 10.21 -4.47
N GLU A 344 -6.24 9.31 -4.17
CA GLU A 344 -6.78 9.15 -2.81
C GLU A 344 -5.71 8.81 -1.78
N VAL A 345 -4.81 7.88 -2.11
CA VAL A 345 -3.68 7.51 -1.26
C VAL A 345 -2.72 8.70 -1.10
N LEU A 346 -2.38 9.39 -2.19
CA LEU A 346 -1.49 10.55 -2.14
C LEU A 346 -2.06 11.67 -1.24
N LEU A 347 -3.34 12.00 -1.39
CA LEU A 347 -3.99 13.00 -0.56
C LEU A 347 -4.13 12.59 0.91
N LYS A 348 -4.21 11.29 1.20
CA LYS A 348 -4.14 10.79 2.59
C LYS A 348 -2.77 11.04 3.24
N PHE A 349 -1.69 10.99 2.46
CA PHE A 349 -0.31 11.07 2.95
C PHE A 349 0.37 12.45 2.77
N VAL A 350 -0.31 13.42 2.17
CA VAL A 350 0.26 14.75 1.89
C VAL A 350 0.58 15.55 3.17
N ASP A 351 -0.19 15.35 4.24
CA ASP A 351 0.04 15.94 5.57
C ASP A 351 0.62 14.93 6.57
N HIS A 352 1.41 13.97 6.07
CA HIS A 352 2.04 12.98 6.94
C HIS A 352 3.10 13.63 7.85
N ASN A 353 3.27 13.08 9.05
CA ASN A 353 4.24 13.61 10.04
C ASN A 353 5.70 13.54 9.55
N LYS A 354 6.05 12.55 8.72
CA LYS A 354 7.39 12.35 8.15
C LYS A 354 7.63 13.22 6.92
N GLN A 355 8.76 13.93 6.87
CA GLN A 355 9.11 14.85 5.78
C GLN A 355 9.33 14.10 4.46
N GLU A 356 10.00 12.96 4.48
CA GLU A 356 10.30 12.12 3.32
C GLU A 356 9.03 11.66 2.61
N THR A 357 8.01 11.26 3.39
CA THR A 357 6.69 10.88 2.89
C THR A 357 6.01 12.05 2.18
N ARG A 358 5.97 13.24 2.81
CA ARG A 358 5.37 14.43 2.19
C ARG A 358 6.06 14.80 0.88
N ILE A 359 7.40 14.78 0.85
CA ILE A 359 8.18 15.07 -0.37
C ILE A 359 7.87 14.04 -1.46
N ALA A 360 7.81 12.76 -1.12
CA ALA A 360 7.50 11.72 -2.10
C ALA A 360 6.08 11.85 -2.66
N VAL A 361 5.09 12.20 -1.83
CA VAL A 361 3.72 12.49 -2.30
C VAL A 361 3.70 13.62 -3.31
N LEU A 362 4.40 14.73 -3.03
CA LEU A 362 4.50 15.85 -3.97
C LEU A 362 5.21 15.45 -5.27
N ASN A 363 6.26 14.63 -5.16
CA ASN A 363 6.99 14.12 -6.32
C ASN A 363 6.10 13.22 -7.18
N TRP A 364 5.25 12.39 -6.57
CA TRP A 364 4.25 11.58 -7.28
C TRP A 364 3.22 12.42 -8.01
N ILE A 365 2.67 13.46 -7.37
CA ILE A 365 1.70 14.36 -8.02
C ILE A 365 2.35 15.06 -9.22
N LEU A 366 3.59 15.55 -9.07
CA LEU A 366 4.35 16.17 -10.16
C LEU A 366 4.61 15.17 -11.29
N HIS A 367 5.04 13.95 -10.96
CA HIS A 367 5.33 12.89 -11.91
C HIS A 367 4.08 12.55 -12.73
N LEU A 368 2.95 12.28 -12.07
CA LEU A 368 1.67 11.99 -12.74
C LEU A 368 1.21 13.16 -13.62
N ASN A 369 1.42 14.40 -13.21
CA ASN A 369 1.09 15.56 -14.04
C ASN A 369 1.94 15.62 -15.32
N SER A 370 3.22 15.24 -15.21
CA SER A 370 4.13 15.22 -16.37
C SER A 370 3.86 14.07 -17.33
N THR A 371 3.43 12.91 -16.82
CA THR A 371 3.22 11.70 -17.64
C THR A 371 1.80 11.57 -18.17
N MET A 372 0.79 12.01 -17.41
CA MET A 372 -0.64 11.86 -17.73
C MET A 372 -1.48 13.06 -17.25
N PRO A 373 -1.20 14.28 -17.78
CA PRO A 373 -1.83 15.52 -17.32
C PRO A 373 -3.36 15.49 -17.44
N SER A 374 -3.91 14.92 -18.51
CA SER A 374 -5.35 14.87 -18.75
C SER A 374 -6.10 14.00 -17.73
N GLN A 375 -5.53 12.87 -17.32
CA GLN A 375 -6.14 12.00 -16.31
C GLN A 375 -6.05 12.63 -14.92
N LEU A 376 -4.91 13.26 -14.60
CA LEU A 376 -4.74 13.96 -13.33
C LEU A 376 -5.65 15.20 -13.22
N PHE A 377 -5.89 15.90 -14.34
CA PHE A 377 -6.70 17.12 -14.40
C PHE A 377 -8.09 16.93 -13.78
N VAL A 378 -8.72 15.77 -13.99
CA VAL A 378 -10.05 15.43 -13.45
C VAL A 378 -10.07 15.46 -11.91
N HIS A 379 -8.93 15.24 -11.27
CA HIS A 379 -8.79 15.22 -9.82
C HIS A 379 -8.29 16.54 -9.22
N MET A 380 -8.02 17.55 -10.04
CA MET A 380 -7.40 18.80 -9.58
C MET A 380 -8.26 19.59 -8.58
N GLU A 381 -9.59 19.47 -8.65
CA GLU A 381 -10.49 20.07 -7.64
C GLU A 381 -10.25 19.50 -6.23
N ARG A 382 -9.80 18.24 -6.12
CA ARG A 382 -9.43 17.60 -4.85
C ARG A 382 -7.98 17.87 -4.46
N ILE A 383 -7.08 17.88 -5.44
CA ILE A 383 -5.63 18.00 -5.21
C ILE A 383 -5.24 19.42 -4.80
N PHE A 384 -5.74 20.44 -5.51
CA PHE A 384 -5.32 21.82 -5.30
C PHE A 384 -5.55 22.34 -3.89
N PRO A 385 -6.75 22.20 -3.27
CA PRO A 385 -6.99 22.74 -1.93
C PRO A 385 -6.01 22.18 -0.89
N VAL A 386 -5.65 20.90 -1.01
CA VAL A 386 -4.79 20.21 -0.06
C VAL A 386 -3.31 20.59 -0.24
N LEU A 387 -2.85 20.70 -1.49
CA LEU A 387 -1.51 21.23 -1.79
C LEU A 387 -1.35 22.67 -1.26
N LEU A 388 -2.40 23.48 -1.39
CA LEU A 388 -2.41 24.86 -0.91
C LEU A 388 -2.37 24.94 0.62
N ALA A 389 -3.15 24.10 1.32
CA ALA A 389 -3.12 24.02 2.79
C ALA A 389 -1.72 23.61 3.29
N THR A 390 -1.12 22.58 2.68
CA THR A 390 0.22 22.08 3.05
C THR A 390 1.30 23.16 2.91
N LEU A 391 1.16 24.07 1.94
CA LEU A 391 2.08 25.21 1.75
C LEU A 391 1.81 26.35 2.74
N SER A 392 0.58 26.50 3.20
CA SER A 392 0.15 27.54 4.14
C SER A 392 0.65 27.25 5.57
N ASP A 393 0.64 25.98 5.99
CA ASP A 393 1.09 25.55 7.33
C ASP A 393 2.62 25.62 7.52
N THR A 394 3.39 25.79 6.44
CA THR A 394 4.85 26.06 6.51
C THR A 394 5.20 27.55 6.69
N SER A 395 4.20 28.43 6.86
CA SER A 395 4.38 29.88 6.84
C SER A 395 4.73 30.54 8.19
N ASP A 396 4.73 29.80 9.30
CA ASP A 396 4.95 30.39 10.63
C ASP A 396 6.42 30.70 10.96
N GLU A 397 7.39 30.40 10.08
CA GLU A 397 8.79 30.80 10.28
C GLU A 397 9.37 31.57 9.07
N LEU A 398 9.35 32.90 9.18
CA LEU A 398 10.32 33.89 8.67
C LEU A 398 10.58 34.05 7.14
N ALA A 399 10.25 35.26 6.66
CA ALA A 399 10.91 36.04 5.58
C ALA A 399 10.56 35.71 4.09
N PRO A 400 10.86 36.64 3.13
CA PRO A 400 10.05 36.92 1.94
C PRO A 400 10.05 35.77 0.95
N VAL A 401 8.85 35.30 0.59
CA VAL A 401 8.60 34.23 -0.40
C VAL A 401 9.39 32.96 -0.09
N SER A 402 8.80 32.04 0.68
CA SER A 402 9.42 30.76 1.00
C SER A 402 9.88 30.03 -0.29
N PRO A 403 11.01 29.31 -0.29
CA PRO A 403 11.46 28.52 -1.44
C PRO A 403 10.39 27.56 -1.97
N SER A 404 9.50 27.09 -1.09
CA SER A 404 8.34 26.27 -1.41
C SER A 404 7.29 27.02 -2.23
N LEU A 405 6.99 28.28 -1.88
CA LEU A 405 6.10 29.14 -2.65
C LEU A 405 6.68 29.42 -4.05
N VAL A 406 7.99 29.65 -4.16
CA VAL A 406 8.64 29.83 -5.48
C VAL A 406 8.50 28.59 -6.34
N LYS A 407 8.80 27.39 -5.79
CA LYS A 407 8.65 26.12 -6.52
C LYS A 407 7.21 25.88 -6.94
N PHE A 408 6.26 26.12 -6.05
CA PHE A 408 4.83 26.02 -6.38
C PHE A 408 4.43 27.00 -7.48
N ALA A 409 4.85 28.26 -7.40
CA ALA A 409 4.54 29.27 -8.39
C ALA A 409 5.16 28.94 -9.76
N ILE A 410 6.35 28.35 -9.80
CA ILE A 410 6.96 27.81 -11.03
C ILE A 410 6.06 26.72 -11.61
N SER A 411 5.70 25.69 -10.82
CA SER A 411 4.85 24.60 -11.30
C SER A 411 3.46 25.08 -11.73
N LEU A 412 2.89 26.06 -11.02
CA LEU A 412 1.60 26.65 -11.39
C LEU A 412 1.67 27.38 -12.74
N LEU A 413 2.71 28.18 -12.95
CA LEU A 413 2.91 28.87 -14.22
C LEU A 413 3.24 27.89 -15.36
N GLU A 414 4.00 26.83 -15.09
CA GLU A 414 4.23 25.74 -16.05
C GLU A 414 2.92 25.04 -16.42
N MET A 415 2.04 24.76 -15.46
CA MET A 415 0.71 24.20 -15.71
C MET A 415 -0.16 25.14 -16.55
N PHE A 416 -0.23 26.42 -16.19
CA PHE A 416 -0.97 27.41 -16.98
C PHE A 416 -0.40 27.59 -18.40
N ARG A 417 0.91 27.40 -18.56
CA ARG A 417 1.57 27.47 -19.87
C ARG A 417 1.28 26.23 -20.72
N ALA A 418 1.34 25.04 -20.12
CA ALA A 418 1.07 23.78 -20.80
C ALA A 418 -0.40 23.67 -21.22
N GLU A 419 -1.32 24.19 -20.40
CA GLU A 419 -2.76 24.11 -20.61
C GLU A 419 -3.42 25.51 -20.53
N PRO A 420 -3.49 26.27 -21.63
CA PRO A 420 -4.08 27.61 -21.64
C PRO A 420 -5.54 27.66 -21.18
N ALA A 421 -6.31 26.58 -21.37
CA ALA A 421 -7.69 26.48 -20.89
C ALA A 421 -7.77 26.55 -19.36
N LEU A 422 -6.79 25.98 -18.63
CA LEU A 422 -6.74 26.04 -17.17
C LEU A 422 -6.61 27.48 -16.67
N LEU A 423 -5.74 28.28 -17.30
CA LEU A 423 -5.56 29.69 -16.96
C LEU A 423 -6.86 30.49 -17.20
N ASN A 424 -7.51 30.26 -18.34
CA ASN A 424 -8.70 31.00 -18.75
C ASN A 424 -9.95 30.63 -17.92
N ASP A 425 -10.18 29.34 -17.70
CA ASP A 425 -11.43 28.85 -17.12
C ASP A 425 -11.36 28.80 -15.59
N ARG A 426 -10.19 28.50 -15.02
CA ARG A 426 -10.01 28.25 -13.58
C ARG A 426 -8.96 29.15 -12.93
N GLY A 427 -8.13 29.86 -13.69
CA GLY A 427 -7.04 30.69 -13.16
C GLY A 427 -7.52 31.72 -12.14
N VAL A 428 -8.65 32.39 -12.39
CA VAL A 428 -9.27 33.35 -11.45
C VAL A 428 -9.58 32.68 -10.11
N LEU A 429 -10.20 31.50 -10.11
CA LEU A 429 -10.53 30.77 -8.89
C LEU A 429 -9.27 30.38 -8.13
N ILE A 430 -8.27 29.87 -8.84
CA ILE A 430 -7.00 29.40 -8.26
C ILE A 430 -6.27 30.55 -7.56
N ILE A 431 -6.12 31.70 -8.23
CA ILE A 431 -5.43 32.86 -7.64
C ILE A 431 -6.21 33.43 -6.44
N ARG A 432 -7.54 33.48 -6.52
CA ARG A 432 -8.37 33.92 -5.41
C ARG A 432 -8.22 33.01 -4.20
N GLN A 433 -8.27 31.70 -4.40
CA GLN A 433 -8.08 30.72 -3.32
C GLN A 433 -6.68 30.80 -2.71
N LEU A 434 -5.65 30.98 -3.54
CA LEU A 434 -4.28 31.25 -3.07
C LEU A 434 -4.24 32.48 -2.15
N CYS A 435 -4.86 33.59 -2.57
CA CYS A 435 -4.88 34.83 -1.79
C CYS A 435 -5.73 34.77 -0.50
N LEU A 436 -6.62 33.78 -0.37
CA LEU A 436 -7.34 33.50 0.87
C LEU A 436 -6.49 32.71 1.87
N LEU A 437 -5.62 31.83 1.37
CA LEU A 437 -4.83 30.90 2.17
C LEU A 437 -3.46 31.46 2.55
N MET A 438 -2.90 32.35 1.72
CA MET A 438 -1.60 33.00 1.95
C MET A 438 -1.69 34.51 1.73
N GLU A 439 -0.72 35.26 2.26
CA GLU A 439 -0.68 36.71 2.10
C GLU A 439 -0.61 37.11 0.61
N PRO A 440 -1.58 37.89 0.08
CA PRO A 440 -1.67 38.19 -1.35
C PRO A 440 -0.42 38.90 -1.91
N ALA A 441 0.25 39.71 -1.10
CA ALA A 441 1.48 40.40 -1.48
C ALA A 441 2.61 39.44 -1.87
N HIS A 442 2.74 38.31 -1.17
CA HIS A 442 3.75 37.29 -1.48
C HIS A 442 3.43 36.55 -2.77
N ILE A 443 2.17 36.19 -2.99
CA ILE A 443 1.73 35.49 -4.20
C ILE A 443 1.94 36.36 -5.44
N TYR A 444 1.45 37.61 -5.40
CA TYR A 444 1.59 38.54 -6.51
C TYR A 444 3.07 38.82 -6.82
N ARG A 445 3.91 39.01 -5.79
CA ARG A 445 5.35 39.18 -5.99
C ARG A 445 5.98 37.95 -6.64
N ALA A 446 5.71 36.75 -6.13
CA ALA A 446 6.28 35.51 -6.64
C ALA A 446 5.92 35.29 -8.12
N LEU A 447 4.63 35.41 -8.46
CA LEU A 447 4.15 35.27 -9.83
C LEU A 447 4.76 36.32 -10.76
N CYS A 448 4.82 37.59 -10.34
CA CYS A 448 5.41 38.66 -11.16
C CYS A 448 6.90 38.44 -11.44
N VAL A 449 7.68 38.07 -10.42
CA VAL A 449 9.13 37.82 -10.59
C VAL A 449 9.39 36.68 -11.57
N LEU A 450 8.54 35.65 -11.57
CA LEU A 450 8.63 34.52 -12.49
C LEU A 450 8.15 34.90 -13.90
N LEU A 451 7.02 35.60 -14.01
CA LEU A 451 6.50 36.10 -15.29
C LEU A 451 7.48 37.05 -15.99
N LEU A 452 8.23 37.85 -15.25
CA LEU A 452 9.28 38.71 -15.81
C LEU A 452 10.46 37.92 -16.40
N ARG A 453 10.60 36.63 -16.09
CA ARG A 453 11.61 35.72 -16.66
C ARG A 453 11.04 34.82 -17.76
N GLU A 454 9.75 34.92 -18.03
CA GLU A 454 9.06 34.09 -19.03
C GLU A 454 9.36 34.59 -20.45
N GLN A 455 9.42 33.66 -21.40
CA GLN A 455 9.75 33.94 -22.80
C GLN A 455 8.50 34.19 -23.65
N SER A 456 7.38 33.55 -23.31
CA SER A 456 6.13 33.69 -24.06
C SER A 456 5.39 34.99 -23.69
N ILE A 457 5.51 36.01 -24.54
CA ILE A 457 4.83 37.31 -24.36
C ILE A 457 3.31 37.12 -24.25
N THR A 458 2.72 36.29 -25.10
CA THR A 458 1.27 36.02 -25.09
C THR A 458 0.81 35.41 -23.77
N PHE A 459 1.61 34.52 -23.19
CA PHE A 459 1.29 33.95 -21.88
C PHE A 459 1.38 34.98 -20.76
N ILE A 460 2.43 35.82 -20.76
CA ILE A 460 2.57 36.92 -19.78
C ILE A 460 1.36 37.84 -19.87
N GLN A 461 0.94 38.21 -21.08
CA GLN A 461 -0.21 39.06 -21.32
C GLN A 461 -1.51 38.48 -20.73
N ASN A 462 -1.77 37.18 -20.94
CA ASN A 462 -2.95 36.51 -20.41
C ASN A 462 -2.90 36.40 -18.88
N ALA A 463 -1.75 36.04 -18.32
CA ALA A 463 -1.55 35.94 -16.87
C ALA A 463 -1.73 37.30 -16.19
N VAL A 464 -1.12 38.36 -16.74
CA VAL A 464 -1.26 39.74 -16.22
C VAL A 464 -2.71 40.21 -16.30
N SER A 465 -3.43 39.91 -17.39
CA SER A 465 -4.85 40.28 -17.54
C SER A 465 -5.72 39.60 -16.48
N MET A 466 -5.48 38.31 -16.22
CA MET A 466 -6.17 37.55 -15.18
C MET A 466 -5.84 38.09 -13.78
N LEU A 467 -4.56 38.29 -13.46
CA LEU A 467 -4.12 38.85 -12.17
C LEU A 467 -4.67 40.26 -11.95
N HIS A 468 -4.69 41.11 -12.98
CA HIS A 468 -5.27 42.45 -12.90
C HIS A 468 -6.76 42.40 -12.61
N GLY A 469 -7.50 41.54 -13.30
CA GLY A 469 -8.93 41.33 -13.05
C GLY A 469 -9.19 40.89 -11.61
N VAL A 470 -8.41 39.93 -11.10
CA VAL A 470 -8.49 39.50 -9.69
C VAL A 470 -8.17 40.65 -8.73
N LEU A 471 -7.10 41.42 -8.98
CA LEU A 471 -6.70 42.56 -8.15
C LEU A 471 -7.80 43.61 -8.02
N LEU A 472 -8.52 43.90 -9.10
CA LEU A 472 -9.58 44.91 -9.11
C LEU A 472 -10.92 44.43 -8.57
N THR A 473 -11.19 43.11 -8.55
CA THR A 473 -12.53 42.59 -8.26
C THR A 473 -12.62 41.75 -7.00
N ALA A 474 -11.55 41.06 -6.61
CA ALA A 474 -11.56 40.13 -5.49
C ALA A 474 -11.58 40.85 -4.13
N THR A 475 -12.52 40.45 -3.28
CA THR A 475 -12.77 41.05 -1.96
C THR A 475 -11.60 40.83 -0.99
N GLU A 476 -11.01 39.64 -1.04
CA GLU A 476 -9.90 39.18 -0.21
C GLU A 476 -8.59 39.96 -0.46
N LEU A 477 -8.47 40.68 -1.58
CA LEU A 477 -7.29 41.51 -1.89
C LEU A 477 -7.37 42.93 -1.29
N PHE A 478 -8.33 43.22 -0.42
CA PHE A 478 -8.48 44.55 0.18
C PHE A 478 -7.18 45.08 0.83
N ILE A 479 -6.50 44.24 1.62
CA ILE A 479 -5.26 44.62 2.32
C ILE A 479 -4.15 44.95 1.32
N LEU A 480 -3.97 44.11 0.30
CA LEU A 480 -2.98 44.35 -0.77
C LEU A 480 -3.28 45.65 -1.52
N ARG A 481 -4.55 45.93 -1.84
CA ARG A 481 -4.93 47.18 -2.49
C ARG A 481 -4.61 48.41 -1.63
N ASP A 482 -4.87 48.33 -0.33
CA ASP A 482 -4.52 49.42 0.60
C ASP A 482 -3.01 49.61 0.71
N GLN A 483 -2.23 48.53 0.75
CA GLN A 483 -0.76 48.55 0.74
C GLN A 483 -0.21 49.21 -0.53
N LEU A 484 -0.74 48.85 -1.71
CA LEU A 484 -0.34 49.43 -3.00
C LEU A 484 -0.75 50.90 -3.16
N ARG A 485 -1.79 51.33 -2.44
CA ARG A 485 -2.22 52.74 -2.42
C ARG A 485 -1.37 53.59 -1.50
N LYS A 486 -1.11 53.13 -0.28
CA LYS A 486 -0.36 53.90 0.73
C LYS A 486 1.13 54.00 0.40
N LEU A 487 1.70 52.93 -0.18
CA LEU A 487 3.13 52.81 -0.48
C LEU A 487 4.03 53.18 0.71
N GLU A 488 3.58 52.83 1.92
CA GLU A 488 4.31 53.07 3.16
C GLU A 488 5.38 51.98 3.33
N GLY A 489 6.65 52.39 3.39
CA GLY A 489 7.79 51.50 3.61
C GLY A 489 8.45 50.95 2.33
N LYS A 490 9.65 50.38 2.48
CA LYS A 490 10.44 49.89 1.34
C LYS A 490 9.80 48.69 0.64
N ASP A 491 9.12 47.82 1.39
CA ASP A 491 8.56 46.58 0.86
C ASP A 491 7.31 46.80 -0.01
N SER A 492 6.48 47.79 0.33
CA SER A 492 5.30 48.16 -0.47
C SER A 492 5.72 48.85 -1.77
N VAL A 493 6.72 49.74 -1.73
CA VAL A 493 7.34 50.35 -2.91
C VAL A 493 7.96 49.28 -3.81
N SER A 494 8.74 48.36 -3.25
CA SER A 494 9.32 47.23 -3.99
C SER A 494 8.25 46.34 -4.64
N LEU A 495 7.14 46.09 -3.95
CA LEU A 495 6.02 45.32 -4.50
C LEU A 495 5.38 46.04 -5.68
N PHE A 496 5.12 47.34 -5.53
CA PHE A 496 4.57 48.16 -6.59
C PHE A 496 5.49 48.19 -7.82
N GLU A 497 6.80 48.38 -7.65
CA GLU A 497 7.75 48.35 -8.76
C GLU A 497 7.75 47.00 -9.48
N CYS A 498 7.65 45.89 -8.74
CA CYS A 498 7.59 44.55 -9.30
C CYS A 498 6.33 44.36 -10.16
N LEU A 499 5.17 44.77 -9.62
CA LEU A 499 3.90 44.72 -10.33
C LEU A 499 3.91 45.64 -11.56
N PHE A 500 4.39 46.87 -11.40
CA PHE A 500 4.48 47.86 -12.46
C PHE A 500 5.24 47.31 -13.68
N ARG A 501 6.43 46.73 -13.46
CA ARG A 501 7.24 46.13 -14.54
C ARG A 501 6.52 44.99 -15.24
N CYS A 502 5.85 44.12 -14.48
CA CYS A 502 5.10 43.00 -15.06
C CYS A 502 3.83 43.47 -15.79
N TRP A 503 3.19 44.55 -15.31
CA TRP A 503 1.97 45.10 -15.91
C TRP A 503 2.24 45.86 -17.20
N CYS A 504 3.49 46.26 -17.49
CA CYS A 504 3.87 46.91 -18.75
C CYS A 504 3.54 46.06 -20.00
N TYR A 505 3.36 44.74 -19.87
CA TYR A 505 2.93 43.87 -20.96
C TYR A 505 1.46 44.07 -21.37
N ARG A 506 0.65 44.74 -20.52
CA ARG A 506 -0.75 45.11 -20.78
C ARG A 506 -1.00 46.58 -20.38
N PRO A 507 -0.90 47.54 -21.31
CA PRO A 507 -0.96 48.97 -21.01
C PRO A 507 -2.21 49.43 -20.26
N ILE A 508 -3.39 48.86 -20.56
CA ILE A 508 -4.63 49.22 -19.86
C ILE A 508 -4.64 48.68 -18.43
N ALA A 509 -4.10 47.47 -18.21
CA ALA A 509 -3.92 46.94 -16.86
C ALA A 509 -2.95 47.81 -16.05
N LEU A 510 -1.83 48.24 -16.66
CA LEU A 510 -0.86 49.15 -16.04
C LEU A 510 -1.52 50.48 -15.63
N LEU A 511 -2.35 51.05 -16.51
CA LEU A 511 -3.12 52.24 -16.21
C LEU A 511 -4.06 52.00 -15.01
N GLY A 512 -4.75 50.86 -14.98
CA GLY A 512 -5.58 50.46 -13.85
C GLY A 512 -4.81 50.29 -12.54
N LEU A 513 -3.57 49.76 -12.58
CA LEU A 513 -2.69 49.68 -11.40
C LEU A 513 -2.29 51.08 -10.90
N CYS A 514 -2.00 52.02 -11.80
CA CYS A 514 -1.67 53.40 -11.44
C CYS A 514 -2.87 54.13 -10.83
N LEU A 515 -4.07 53.93 -11.37
CA LEU A 515 -5.32 54.45 -10.79
C LEU A 515 -5.57 53.88 -9.40
N LEU A 516 -5.39 52.56 -9.22
CA LEU A 516 -5.59 51.88 -7.94
C LEU A 516 -4.60 52.34 -6.87
N SER A 517 -3.38 52.67 -7.26
CA SER A 517 -2.32 53.11 -6.35
C SER A 517 -2.26 54.63 -6.13
N GLN A 518 -3.24 55.39 -6.65
CA GLN A 518 -3.26 56.87 -6.64
C GLN A 518 -2.04 57.54 -7.32
N ASN A 519 -1.29 56.82 -8.15
CA ASN A 519 -0.19 57.35 -8.96
C ASN A 519 -0.73 58.03 -10.24
N TYR A 520 -1.59 59.04 -10.05
CA TYR A 520 -2.33 59.67 -11.15
C TYR A 520 -1.46 60.45 -12.12
N ALA A 521 -0.32 60.97 -11.69
CA ALA A 521 0.61 61.67 -12.59
C ALA A 521 1.19 60.70 -13.63
N GLN A 522 1.70 59.55 -13.19
CA GLN A 522 2.18 58.48 -14.05
C GLN A 522 1.05 57.90 -14.91
N ALA A 523 -0.16 57.75 -14.33
CA ALA A 523 -1.34 57.34 -15.10
C ALA A 523 -1.64 58.30 -16.26
N ALA A 524 -1.53 59.62 -16.04
CA ALA A 524 -1.78 60.62 -17.08
C ALA A 524 -0.77 60.54 -18.22
N GLU A 525 0.52 60.36 -17.90
CA GLU A 525 1.56 60.14 -18.90
C GLU A 525 1.29 58.88 -19.72
N ILE A 526 0.97 57.76 -19.07
CA ILE A 526 0.64 56.49 -19.75
C ILE A 526 -0.60 56.66 -20.64
N ALA A 527 -1.66 57.31 -20.15
CA ALA A 527 -2.89 57.51 -20.91
C ALA A 527 -2.68 58.35 -22.18
N LEU A 528 -1.79 59.35 -22.13
CA LEU A 528 -1.42 60.13 -23.31
C LEU A 528 -0.56 59.32 -24.29
N LEU A 529 0.29 58.42 -23.81
CA LEU A 529 1.07 57.52 -24.67
C LEU A 529 0.20 56.48 -25.39
N LEU A 530 -0.98 56.14 -24.86
CA LEU A 530 -1.90 55.20 -25.52
C LEU A 530 -2.34 55.68 -26.91
N SER A 531 -2.34 57.00 -27.18
CA SER A 531 -2.67 57.51 -28.53
C SER A 531 -1.63 57.15 -29.60
N GLN A 532 -0.46 56.68 -29.18
CA GLN A 532 0.64 56.26 -30.05
C GLN A 532 0.65 54.75 -30.27
N VAL A 533 -0.29 54.02 -29.64
CA VAL A 533 -0.45 52.56 -29.76
C VAL A 533 -1.60 52.26 -30.72
N ASP A 534 -1.47 51.18 -31.49
CA ASP A 534 -2.54 50.71 -32.36
C ASP A 534 -3.78 50.34 -31.53
N MET A 535 -4.87 51.06 -31.75
CA MET A 535 -6.14 50.89 -31.03
C MET A 535 -6.92 49.69 -31.57
N THR A 536 -6.55 48.49 -31.13
CA THR A 536 -7.26 47.24 -31.47
C THR A 536 -8.58 47.11 -30.71
N LEU A 537 -9.47 46.24 -31.20
CA LEU A 537 -10.73 45.91 -30.52
C LEU A 537 -10.48 45.43 -29.08
N ASP A 538 -9.45 44.60 -28.87
CA ASP A 538 -9.11 44.10 -27.54
C ASP A 538 -8.72 45.22 -26.57
N VAL A 539 -7.94 46.20 -27.04
CA VAL A 539 -7.57 47.38 -26.23
C VAL A 539 -8.80 48.21 -25.89
N LEU A 540 -9.71 48.42 -26.85
CA LEU A 540 -10.97 49.14 -26.61
C LEU A 540 -11.85 48.43 -25.59
N VAL A 541 -11.96 47.10 -25.66
CA VAL A 541 -12.69 46.28 -24.68
C VAL A 541 -12.05 46.37 -23.30
N GLU A 542 -10.73 46.42 -23.20
CA GLU A 542 -10.05 46.62 -21.91
C GLU A 542 -10.31 48.01 -21.33
N ILE A 543 -10.30 49.07 -22.15
CA ILE A 543 -10.62 50.43 -21.68
C ILE A 543 -12.07 50.47 -21.18
N ASP A 544 -13.01 49.90 -21.94
CA ASP A 544 -14.42 49.83 -21.54
C ASP A 544 -14.58 49.13 -20.18
N LYS A 545 -13.91 47.99 -19.99
CA LYS A 545 -13.84 47.29 -18.69
C LYS A 545 -13.25 48.15 -17.59
N LEU A 546 -12.14 48.84 -17.83
CA LEU A 546 -11.49 49.70 -16.84
C LEU A 546 -12.40 50.86 -16.43
N VAL A 547 -13.09 51.50 -17.38
CA VAL A 547 -14.06 52.57 -17.10
C VAL A 547 -15.20 52.05 -16.23
N ASN A 548 -15.75 50.88 -16.54
CA ASN A 548 -16.75 50.23 -15.69
C ASN A 548 -16.20 49.92 -14.28
N MET A 549 -14.92 49.55 -14.17
CA MET A 549 -14.26 49.32 -12.87
C MET A 549 -14.08 50.60 -12.05
N ILE A 550 -13.89 51.78 -12.66
CA ILE A 550 -13.82 53.07 -11.94
C ILE A 550 -15.14 53.34 -11.21
N GLU A 551 -16.26 52.93 -11.78
CA GLU A 551 -17.58 53.06 -11.14
C GLU A 551 -17.85 52.01 -10.06
N SER A 552 -17.00 50.98 -9.95
CA SER A 552 -17.13 49.93 -8.94
C SER A 552 -16.90 50.46 -7.50
N PRO A 553 -17.40 49.73 -6.48
CA PRO A 553 -17.11 50.06 -5.08
C PRO A 553 -15.61 50.00 -4.75
N VAL A 554 -14.84 49.12 -5.41
CA VAL A 554 -13.41 48.93 -5.17
C VAL A 554 -12.61 50.22 -5.44
N LEU A 555 -12.99 50.98 -6.46
CA LEU A 555 -12.33 52.22 -6.86
C LEU A 555 -13.13 53.48 -6.47
N ALA A 556 -14.03 53.38 -5.48
CA ALA A 556 -14.82 54.53 -5.04
C ALA A 556 -13.97 55.74 -4.62
N TYR A 557 -12.79 55.51 -4.02
CA TYR A 557 -11.87 56.59 -3.64
C TYR A 557 -11.30 57.33 -4.86
N VAL A 558 -11.09 56.65 -6.00
CA VAL A 558 -10.62 57.31 -7.24
C VAL A 558 -11.63 58.38 -7.67
N ARG A 559 -12.93 58.09 -7.57
CA ARG A 559 -13.98 59.07 -7.87
C ARG A 559 -14.01 60.22 -6.86
N MET A 560 -13.69 59.96 -5.59
CA MET A 560 -13.57 60.99 -4.57
C MET A 560 -12.34 61.88 -4.80
N ASP A 561 -11.25 61.33 -5.32
CA ASP A 561 -10.01 62.07 -5.61
C ASP A 561 -10.19 63.11 -6.73
N LEU A 562 -11.25 63.01 -7.54
CA LEU A 562 -11.64 64.08 -8.48
C LEU A 562 -12.04 65.39 -7.78
N LEU A 563 -12.35 65.35 -6.48
CA LEU A 563 -12.63 66.53 -5.67
C LEU A 563 -11.39 67.08 -4.96
N ALA A 564 -10.30 66.31 -4.92
CA ALA A 564 -9.06 66.70 -4.26
C ALA A 564 -8.18 67.52 -5.20
N ALA A 565 -7.85 68.76 -4.83
CA ALA A 565 -7.05 69.66 -5.65
C ALA A 565 -5.69 69.08 -6.08
N SER A 566 -5.07 68.25 -5.23
CA SER A 566 -3.80 67.57 -5.51
C SER A 566 -3.90 66.49 -6.60
N HIS A 567 -5.06 65.86 -6.77
CA HIS A 567 -5.24 64.71 -7.67
C HIS A 567 -6.10 65.04 -8.90
N GLN A 568 -7.03 65.99 -8.77
CA GLN A 568 -8.02 66.32 -9.78
C GLN A 568 -7.41 66.60 -11.15
N ARG A 569 -6.33 67.38 -11.24
CA ARG A 569 -5.70 67.71 -12.55
C ARG A 569 -5.24 66.45 -13.29
N SER A 570 -4.43 65.62 -12.64
CA SER A 570 -3.86 64.43 -13.26
C SER A 570 -4.94 63.39 -13.56
N LEU A 571 -5.87 63.17 -12.63
CA LEU A 571 -6.96 62.21 -12.82
C LEU A 571 -7.94 62.65 -13.90
N SER A 572 -8.36 63.92 -13.95
CA SER A 572 -9.19 64.45 -15.05
C SER A 572 -8.49 64.33 -16.40
N THR A 573 -7.16 64.45 -16.45
CA THR A 573 -6.38 64.21 -17.67
C THR A 573 -6.49 62.76 -18.12
N VAL A 574 -6.30 61.79 -17.21
CA VAL A 574 -6.47 60.36 -17.51
C VAL A 574 -7.87 60.06 -18.06
N LEU A 575 -8.90 60.49 -17.33
CA LEU A 575 -10.29 60.21 -17.71
C LEU A 575 -10.66 60.88 -19.05
N SER A 576 -10.18 62.10 -19.29
CA SER A 576 -10.42 62.79 -20.57
C SER A 576 -9.68 62.12 -21.72
N ALA A 577 -8.43 61.67 -21.51
CA ALA A 577 -7.67 60.93 -22.51
C ALA A 577 -8.38 59.62 -22.88
N LEU A 578 -8.82 58.83 -21.89
CA LEU A 578 -9.60 57.62 -22.14
C LEU A 578 -10.91 57.92 -22.88
N LEU A 579 -11.61 59.00 -22.51
CA LEU A 579 -12.83 59.42 -23.20
C LEU A 579 -12.58 59.73 -24.69
N MET A 580 -11.44 60.34 -25.02
CA MET A 580 -11.08 60.67 -26.41
C MET A 580 -10.62 59.46 -27.22
N LEU A 581 -10.10 58.42 -26.56
CA LEU A 581 -9.61 57.20 -27.22
C LEU A 581 -10.73 56.19 -27.51
N MET A 582 -11.84 56.24 -26.77
CA MET A 582 -12.96 55.31 -26.93
C MET A 582 -13.94 55.75 -28.02
N PRO A 583 -14.60 54.79 -28.71
CA PRO A 583 -15.83 55.07 -29.44
C PRO A 583 -16.94 55.49 -28.47
N GLN A 584 -18.04 56.04 -28.99
CA GLN A 584 -19.21 56.45 -28.19
C GLN A 584 -20.01 55.23 -27.69
N SER A 585 -19.41 54.42 -26.82
CA SER A 585 -20.03 53.28 -26.12
C SER A 585 -20.76 53.71 -24.84
N ASP A 586 -21.41 52.76 -24.16
CA ASP A 586 -21.98 53.00 -22.83
C ASP A 586 -20.93 53.43 -21.80
N ALA A 587 -19.70 52.90 -21.88
CA ALA A 587 -18.58 53.35 -21.06
C ALA A 587 -18.19 54.79 -21.35
N PHE A 588 -18.18 55.21 -22.63
CA PHE A 588 -17.98 56.62 -22.99
C PHE A 588 -19.03 57.51 -22.33
N HIS A 589 -20.31 57.17 -22.42
CA HIS A 589 -21.36 57.96 -21.81
C HIS A 589 -21.28 57.98 -20.28
N THR A 590 -20.89 56.86 -19.67
CA THR A 590 -20.68 56.74 -18.22
C THR A 590 -19.56 57.67 -17.76
N LEU A 591 -18.41 57.62 -18.44
CA LEU A 591 -17.26 58.47 -18.14
C LEU A 591 -17.53 59.96 -18.41
N HIS A 592 -18.23 60.28 -19.50
CA HIS A 592 -18.61 61.64 -19.85
C HIS A 592 -19.50 62.27 -18.77
N LYS A 593 -20.53 61.54 -18.32
CA LYS A 593 -21.41 61.98 -17.22
C LYS A 593 -20.64 62.16 -15.92
N ARG A 594 -19.69 61.26 -15.61
CA ARG A 594 -18.82 61.39 -14.43
C ARG A 594 -18.01 62.67 -14.47
N LEU A 595 -17.38 62.98 -15.60
CA LEU A 595 -16.59 64.20 -15.78
C LEU A 595 -17.44 65.47 -15.69
N GLN A 596 -18.68 65.45 -16.21
CA GLN A 596 -19.62 66.57 -16.06
C GLN A 596 -20.02 66.85 -14.61
N ALA A 597 -19.99 65.84 -13.74
CA ALA A 597 -20.31 65.99 -12.32
C ALA A 597 -19.14 66.55 -11.49
N VAL A 598 -17.93 66.67 -12.05
CA VAL A 598 -16.76 67.19 -11.35
C VAL A 598 -16.78 68.71 -11.34
N PRO A 599 -16.67 69.39 -10.17
CA PRO A 599 -16.60 70.84 -10.11
C PRO A 599 -15.37 71.38 -10.86
N SER A 600 -15.53 72.48 -11.61
CA SER A 600 -14.40 73.16 -12.24
C SER A 600 -13.37 73.59 -11.19
N LEU A 601 -12.09 73.33 -11.45
CA LEU A 601 -10.98 73.80 -10.62
C LEU A 601 -11.07 75.33 -10.47
N THR A 602 -11.48 75.81 -9.29
CA THR A 602 -11.34 77.23 -8.96
C THR A 602 -9.87 77.46 -8.67
N VAL A 603 -9.20 78.20 -9.56
CA VAL A 603 -7.83 78.66 -9.32
C VAL A 603 -7.89 79.69 -8.19
N VAL A 604 -7.66 79.25 -6.96
CA VAL A 604 -7.37 80.18 -5.87
C VAL A 604 -5.96 80.69 -6.14
N GLY A 605 -5.87 81.95 -6.56
CA GLY A 605 -4.63 82.64 -6.93
C GLY A 605 -3.65 82.80 -5.79
#